data_AF-A0A422PIU5-F1
#
_entry.id   AF-A0A422PIU5-F1
#
_cell.length_a   1.000
_cell.length_b   1.000
_cell.length_c   1.000
_cell.angle_alpha   90.00
_cell.angle_beta   90.00
_cell.angle_gamma   90.00
#
_symmetry.space_group_name_H-M   'P 1'
#
loop_
_entity.id
_entity.type
_entity.pdbx_description
1 polymer ?
#
loop_
_entity_poly.entity_id
_entity_poly.type
_entity_poly.pdbx_seq_one_letter_code
_entity_poly.pdbx_strand_id
1 'polypeptide(L)'
;MSIVASFVSECAQNGRWIRGLLALQGSLNSKEMDVSRARIQLATTILDKQWCTALALVRPSDISYVDELCRFIYDCSRSACVPSDVFVGVVKTFLQAAEERNEKQNQLFLSAIKWTSWNQALQFFTMLKDPKRKSIQELSDWLRLSHIFGSNDKRRAINTILTQLHSPYSNQPNVKSQTKHNLQRVIPFPPAMGHEEKCGLANALNSIKLTEYLSMTSAMRIANAALRGENVSWKLAISLVSKHRVVKDSNELFAKMVGVCCPQNWLVALEYFQLEGKTALWLASRQSWQAGLILLQSTLLPGREAYDILSRCGTPNTESRKLITLSGASKRMPTPSKRAIASMLANGYLIEELQLSAFSKVCQRTGDWESALLLFNRMGTDEFQRRAILTLLESCPNITAEQVLRLVSARHPASASTASMMIKHANSWMQALSIMRHVMARGTRCNPQMLSAFIDVNPPPSVLSPVLKKLKHATNEGIRRRLKSLKNDGLSW
;
A
#
# COMPACT_ATOMS: atom_id res chain seq x y z
N MET A 1 -24.55 -40.77 10.95
CA MET A 1 -23.98 -39.42 10.87
C MET A 1 -24.03 -38.79 12.24
N SER A 2 -22.90 -38.32 12.75
CA SER A 2 -22.83 -37.63 14.05
C SER A 2 -23.54 -36.27 13.99
N ILE A 3 -24.52 -36.03 14.89
CA ILE A 3 -25.25 -34.76 14.99
C ILE A 3 -24.29 -33.59 15.22
N VAL A 4 -23.28 -33.82 16.07
CA VAL A 4 -22.23 -32.85 16.37
C VAL A 4 -21.42 -32.51 15.13
N ALA A 5 -21.04 -33.51 14.33
CA ALA A 5 -20.29 -33.28 13.10
C ALA A 5 -21.09 -32.47 12.06
N SER A 6 -22.38 -32.80 11.89
CA SER A 6 -23.26 -32.08 10.97
C SER A 6 -23.44 -30.61 11.39
N PHE A 7 -23.70 -30.36 12.68
CA PHE A 7 -23.83 -29.01 13.22
C PHE A 7 -22.53 -28.19 13.10
N VAL A 8 -21.38 -28.81 13.36
CA VAL A 8 -20.07 -28.15 13.22
C VAL A 8 -19.78 -27.80 11.76
N SER A 9 -20.06 -28.71 10.81
CA SER A 9 -19.87 -28.45 9.38
C SER A 9 -20.77 -27.30 8.91
N GLU A 10 -22.03 -27.26 9.35
CA GLU A 10 -22.94 -26.14 9.06
C GLU A 10 -22.42 -24.82 9.66
N CYS A 11 -21.91 -24.85 10.89
CA CYS A 11 -21.30 -23.67 11.51
C CYS A 11 -20.08 -23.17 10.75
N ALA A 12 -19.25 -24.08 10.22
CA ALA A 12 -18.10 -23.75 9.39
C ALA A 12 -18.55 -23.08 8.08
N GLN A 13 -19.53 -23.67 7.39
CA GLN A 13 -20.07 -23.12 6.13
C GLN A 13 -20.71 -21.74 6.29
N ASN A 14 -21.46 -21.52 7.39
CA ASN A 14 -22.15 -20.27 7.66
C ASN A 14 -21.28 -19.21 8.37
N GLY A 15 -19.99 -19.48 8.57
CA GLY A 15 -19.06 -18.56 9.22
C GLY A 15 -19.34 -18.33 10.72
N ARG A 16 -20.16 -19.19 11.35
CA ARG A 16 -20.53 -19.16 12.79
C ARG A 16 -19.57 -20.01 13.63
N TRP A 17 -18.27 -19.81 13.40
CA TRP A 17 -17.22 -20.70 13.89
C TRP A 17 -17.10 -20.80 15.42
N ILE A 18 -17.46 -19.76 16.18
CA ILE A 18 -17.46 -19.81 17.66
C ILE A 18 -18.44 -20.87 18.17
N ARG A 19 -19.64 -20.96 17.56
CA ARG A 19 -20.64 -21.98 17.92
C ARG A 19 -20.18 -23.38 17.55
N GLY A 20 -19.50 -23.52 16.42
CA GLY A 20 -18.85 -24.76 16.01
C GLY A 20 -17.78 -25.22 17.02
N LEU A 21 -16.92 -24.31 17.49
CA LEU A 21 -15.90 -24.61 18.51
C LEU A 21 -16.52 -25.10 19.83
N LEU A 22 -17.56 -24.40 20.30
CA LEU A 22 -18.27 -24.78 21.53
C LEU A 22 -18.93 -26.16 21.41
N ALA A 23 -19.56 -26.45 20.26
CA ALA A 23 -20.15 -27.76 20.01
C ALA A 23 -19.10 -28.88 19.92
N LEU A 24 -17.89 -28.56 19.49
CA LEU A 24 -16.79 -29.52 19.36
C LEU A 24 -16.05 -29.77 20.68
N GLN A 25 -16.23 -28.92 21.70
CA GLN A 25 -15.47 -28.98 22.96
C GLN A 25 -15.62 -30.33 23.68
N GLY A 26 -16.83 -30.91 23.69
CA GLY A 26 -17.10 -32.23 24.29
C GLY A 26 -16.61 -33.42 23.45
N SER A 27 -16.27 -33.20 22.19
CA SER A 27 -15.89 -34.25 21.23
C SER A 27 -14.51 -34.04 20.60
N LEU A 28 -13.71 -33.11 21.15
CA LEU A 28 -12.36 -32.77 20.69
C LEU A 28 -11.47 -34.01 20.55
N ASN A 29 -11.54 -34.95 21.48
CA ASN A 29 -10.72 -36.17 21.48
C ASN A 29 -11.41 -37.37 20.81
N SER A 30 -12.58 -37.16 20.21
CA SER A 30 -13.29 -38.22 19.50
C SER A 30 -12.46 -38.71 18.32
N LYS A 31 -12.44 -40.04 18.14
CA LYS A 31 -11.86 -40.72 16.97
C LYS A 31 -12.91 -40.95 15.87
N GLU A 32 -14.13 -40.45 16.04
CA GLU A 32 -15.17 -40.56 15.02
C GLU A 32 -14.74 -39.85 13.73
N MET A 33 -15.00 -40.52 12.60
CA MET A 33 -14.61 -40.02 11.29
C MET A 33 -15.31 -38.71 10.92
N ASP A 34 -16.62 -38.65 11.14
CA ASP A 34 -17.43 -37.46 10.84
C ASP A 34 -16.96 -36.24 11.65
N VAL A 35 -16.65 -36.45 12.93
CA VAL A 35 -16.16 -35.40 13.84
C VAL A 35 -14.78 -34.92 13.41
N SER A 36 -13.88 -35.84 13.01
CA SER A 36 -12.55 -35.49 12.52
C SER A 36 -12.60 -34.64 11.25
N ARG A 37 -13.46 -35.01 10.30
CA ARG A 37 -13.70 -34.23 9.07
C ARG A 37 -14.27 -32.84 9.37
N ALA A 38 -15.32 -32.77 10.20
CA ALA A 38 -15.94 -31.51 10.59
C ALA A 38 -14.96 -30.59 11.33
N ARG A 39 -14.07 -31.16 12.15
CA ARG A 39 -12.99 -30.45 12.84
C ARG A 39 -11.98 -29.82 11.88
N ILE A 40 -11.52 -30.56 10.86
CA ILE A 40 -10.59 -30.03 9.85
C ILE A 40 -11.28 -28.92 9.04
N GLN A 41 -12.55 -29.11 8.65
CA GLN A 41 -13.33 -28.08 7.96
C GLN A 41 -13.46 -26.80 8.80
N LEU A 42 -13.79 -26.93 10.08
CA LEU A 42 -13.84 -25.80 11.01
C LEU A 42 -12.48 -25.12 11.10
N ALA A 43 -11.38 -25.89 11.25
CA ALA A 43 -10.02 -25.38 11.29
C ALA A 43 -9.69 -24.53 10.05
N THR A 44 -10.03 -25.01 8.84
CA THR A 44 -9.85 -24.28 7.59
C THR A 44 -10.60 -22.95 7.59
N THR A 45 -11.84 -22.91 8.10
CA THR A 45 -12.65 -21.68 8.10
C THR A 45 -12.19 -20.62 9.11
N ILE A 46 -11.55 -21.03 10.22
CA ILE A 46 -11.06 -20.11 11.24
C ILE A 46 -9.62 -19.66 11.02
N LEU A 47 -8.89 -20.28 10.08
CA LEU A 47 -7.46 -20.08 9.87
C LEU A 47 -7.07 -18.59 9.75
N ASP A 48 -7.77 -17.85 8.90
CA ASP A 48 -7.48 -16.42 8.67
C ASP A 48 -7.93 -15.51 9.83
N LYS A 49 -8.71 -16.03 10.78
CA LYS A 49 -9.20 -15.28 11.96
C LYS A 49 -8.37 -15.58 13.21
N GLN A 50 -8.05 -16.84 13.43
CA GLN A 50 -7.48 -17.41 14.66
C GLN A 50 -6.57 -18.61 14.30
N TRP A 51 -5.43 -18.35 13.68
CA TRP A 51 -4.54 -19.40 13.16
C TRP A 51 -4.01 -20.34 14.25
N CYS A 52 -3.73 -19.85 15.47
CA CYS A 52 -3.27 -20.70 16.58
C CYS A 52 -4.29 -21.78 16.92
N THR A 53 -5.57 -21.37 17.02
CA THR A 53 -6.69 -22.26 17.32
C THR A 53 -6.94 -23.23 16.16
N ALA A 54 -6.83 -22.75 14.90
CA ALA A 54 -6.94 -23.59 13.71
C ALA A 54 -5.92 -24.74 13.73
N LEU A 55 -4.66 -24.43 14.00
CA LEU A 55 -3.59 -25.43 14.06
C LEU A 55 -3.78 -26.41 15.21
N ALA A 56 -4.29 -25.97 16.36
CA ALA A 56 -4.56 -26.85 17.51
C ALA A 56 -5.70 -27.85 17.23
N LEU A 57 -6.61 -27.53 16.31
CA LEU A 57 -7.70 -28.41 15.92
C LEU A 57 -7.25 -29.57 15.03
N VAL A 58 -6.14 -29.46 14.29
CA VAL A 58 -5.70 -30.51 13.35
C VAL A 58 -4.59 -31.35 13.98
N ARG A 59 -4.68 -32.68 13.85
CA ARG A 59 -3.74 -33.64 14.45
C ARG A 59 -2.97 -34.43 13.41
N PRO A 60 -1.74 -34.88 13.71
CA PRO A 60 -1.00 -35.81 12.85
C PRO A 60 -1.77 -37.10 12.55
N SER A 61 -2.66 -37.54 13.44
CA SER A 61 -3.53 -38.71 13.22
C SER A 61 -4.54 -38.53 12.08
N ASP A 62 -4.78 -37.30 11.63
CA ASP A 62 -5.79 -36.95 10.62
C ASP A 62 -5.36 -37.29 9.18
N ILE A 63 -4.18 -37.90 8.98
CA ILE A 63 -3.66 -38.34 7.67
C ILE A 63 -4.59 -39.36 6.98
N SER A 64 -5.53 -39.95 7.71
CA SER A 64 -6.58 -40.75 7.10
C SER A 64 -7.49 -39.92 6.17
N TYR A 65 -7.63 -38.62 6.43
CA TYR A 65 -8.51 -37.65 5.72
C TYR A 65 -7.68 -36.69 4.86
N VAL A 66 -7.01 -37.23 3.85
CA VAL A 66 -5.99 -36.50 3.08
C VAL A 66 -6.57 -35.35 2.29
N ASP A 67 -7.79 -35.47 1.76
CA ASP A 67 -8.37 -34.43 0.91
C ASP A 67 -8.64 -33.14 1.71
N GLU A 68 -9.28 -33.27 2.88
CA GLU A 68 -9.53 -32.13 3.78
C GLU A 68 -8.23 -31.58 4.36
N LEU A 69 -7.27 -32.45 4.68
CA LEU A 69 -5.96 -32.05 5.18
C LEU A 69 -5.12 -31.34 4.12
N CYS A 70 -5.18 -31.78 2.86
CA CYS A 70 -4.55 -31.15 1.71
C CYS A 70 -5.10 -29.74 1.50
N ARG A 71 -6.43 -29.55 1.63
CA ARG A 71 -7.06 -28.23 1.56
C ARG A 71 -6.62 -27.33 2.71
N PHE A 72 -6.59 -27.86 3.93
CA PHE A 72 -6.11 -27.12 5.10
C PHE A 72 -4.65 -26.69 4.96
N ILE A 73 -3.76 -27.59 4.52
CA ILE A 73 -2.33 -27.29 4.29
C ILE A 73 -2.16 -26.27 3.18
N TYR A 74 -2.94 -26.37 2.10
CA TYR A 74 -2.96 -25.36 1.05
C TYR A 74 -3.32 -23.98 1.62
N ASP A 75 -4.43 -23.87 2.37
CA ASP A 75 -4.84 -22.60 2.96
C ASP A 75 -3.82 -22.08 3.98
N CYS A 76 -3.16 -22.96 4.75
CA CYS A 76 -2.03 -22.60 5.62
C CYS A 76 -0.83 -22.05 4.85
N SER A 77 -0.49 -22.65 3.71
CA SER A 77 0.60 -22.19 2.86
C SER A 77 0.30 -20.81 2.28
N ARG A 78 -0.97 -20.56 1.95
CA ARG A 78 -1.47 -19.36 1.30
C ARG A 78 -1.68 -18.20 2.27
N SER A 79 -2.08 -18.45 3.52
CA SER A 79 -2.49 -17.41 4.46
C SER A 79 -1.33 -16.50 4.86
N ALA A 80 -1.55 -15.19 4.81
CA ALA A 80 -0.60 -14.20 5.31
C ALA A 80 -0.52 -14.18 6.85
N CYS A 81 -1.54 -14.73 7.54
CA CYS A 81 -1.62 -14.72 9.01
C CYS A 81 -0.72 -15.76 9.68
N VAL A 82 -0.37 -16.84 8.97
CA VAL A 82 0.42 -17.96 9.52
C VAL A 82 1.92 -17.68 9.37
N PRO A 83 2.70 -17.58 10.47
CA PRO A 83 4.15 -17.39 10.38
C PRO A 83 4.87 -18.51 9.61
N SER A 84 5.99 -18.19 8.96
CA SER A 84 6.63 -19.15 8.03
C SER A 84 7.23 -20.33 8.75
N ASP A 85 7.85 -20.08 9.90
CA ASP A 85 8.48 -21.12 10.72
C ASP A 85 7.43 -22.09 11.29
N VAL A 86 6.27 -21.54 11.70
CA VAL A 86 5.13 -22.34 12.17
C VAL A 86 4.60 -23.22 11.04
N PHE A 87 4.37 -22.66 9.86
CA PHE A 87 3.93 -23.43 8.69
C PHE A 87 4.90 -24.56 8.33
N VAL A 88 6.21 -24.27 8.32
CA VAL A 88 7.25 -25.27 8.04
C VAL A 88 7.22 -26.39 9.08
N GLY A 89 7.06 -26.06 10.36
CA GLY A 89 6.90 -27.04 11.44
C GLY A 89 5.70 -27.96 11.20
N VAL A 90 4.54 -27.37 10.93
CA VAL A 90 3.27 -28.11 10.68
C VAL A 90 3.42 -29.08 9.52
N VAL A 91 3.91 -28.62 8.36
CA VAL A 91 4.10 -29.48 7.18
C VAL A 91 5.09 -30.62 7.46
N LYS A 92 6.19 -30.34 8.17
CA LYS A 92 7.15 -31.39 8.56
C LYS A 92 6.50 -32.47 9.40
N THR A 93 5.71 -32.10 10.41
CA THR A 93 5.01 -33.07 11.25
C THR A 93 4.05 -33.95 10.44
N PHE A 94 3.31 -33.37 9.50
CA PHE A 94 2.41 -34.15 8.65
C PHE A 94 3.14 -35.04 7.63
N LEU A 95 4.24 -34.57 7.04
CA LEU A 95 5.05 -35.38 6.13
C LEU A 95 5.74 -36.54 6.87
N GLN A 96 6.17 -36.34 8.12
CA GLN A 96 6.72 -37.39 8.99
C GLN A 96 5.65 -38.40 9.41
N ALA A 97 4.48 -37.93 9.82
CA ALA A 97 3.41 -38.85 10.20
C ALA A 97 2.84 -39.61 8.98
N ALA A 98 3.04 -39.11 7.74
CA ALA A 98 2.64 -39.78 6.50
C ALA A 98 3.77 -40.62 5.87
N GLU A 99 4.91 -40.78 6.55
CA GLU A 99 6.12 -41.40 6.01
C GLU A 99 5.93 -42.88 5.61
N GLU A 100 4.98 -43.59 6.22
CA GLU A 100 4.63 -44.97 5.84
C GLU A 100 3.62 -45.03 4.68
N ARG A 101 3.00 -43.90 4.32
CA ARG A 101 1.91 -43.82 3.33
C ARG A 101 2.33 -42.96 2.15
N ASN A 102 3.18 -43.51 1.28
CA ASN A 102 3.84 -42.77 0.20
C ASN A 102 2.89 -41.94 -0.71
N GLU A 103 1.70 -42.47 -1.05
CA GLU A 103 0.69 -41.73 -1.83
C GLU A 103 0.27 -40.43 -1.13
N LYS A 104 -0.10 -40.57 0.14
CA LYS A 104 -0.62 -39.49 0.97
C LYS A 104 0.48 -38.46 1.25
N GLN A 105 1.70 -38.93 1.48
CA GLN A 105 2.87 -38.09 1.66
C GLN A 105 3.13 -37.20 0.43
N ASN A 106 3.04 -37.77 -0.78
CA ASN A 106 3.18 -37.02 -2.04
C ASN A 106 2.03 -36.02 -2.27
N GLN A 107 0.78 -36.37 -1.92
CA GLN A 107 -0.36 -35.45 -2.02
C GLN A 107 -0.22 -34.25 -1.08
N LEU A 108 0.17 -34.50 0.17
CA LEU A 108 0.42 -33.44 1.16
C LEU A 108 1.55 -32.51 0.71
N PHE A 109 2.61 -33.06 0.12
CA PHE A 109 3.68 -32.28 -0.50
C PHE A 109 3.15 -31.38 -1.62
N LEU A 110 2.37 -31.92 -2.56
CA LEU A 110 1.83 -31.16 -3.69
C LEU A 110 0.95 -29.98 -3.23
N SER A 111 0.19 -30.13 -2.16
CA SER A 111 -0.58 -29.04 -1.55
C SER A 111 0.29 -28.02 -0.83
N ALA A 112 1.30 -28.49 -0.07
CA ALA A 112 2.20 -27.63 0.69
C ALA A 112 3.03 -26.71 -0.21
N ILE A 113 3.56 -27.22 -1.33
CA ILE A 113 4.48 -26.43 -2.17
C ILE A 113 3.82 -25.27 -2.90
N LYS A 114 2.48 -25.22 -3.01
CA LYS A 114 1.76 -24.23 -3.82
C LYS A 114 2.06 -22.78 -3.44
N TRP A 115 2.38 -22.48 -2.17
CA TRP A 115 2.74 -21.14 -1.68
C TRP A 115 3.99 -21.16 -0.79
N THR A 116 5.13 -21.61 -1.34
CA THR A 116 6.39 -21.76 -0.59
C THR A 116 7.59 -21.13 -1.29
N SER A 117 8.69 -20.90 -0.56
CA SER A 117 9.98 -20.59 -1.18
C SER A 117 10.57 -21.83 -1.85
N TRP A 118 11.49 -21.63 -2.81
CA TRP A 118 12.19 -22.76 -3.44
C TRP A 118 13.00 -23.57 -2.43
N ASN A 119 13.54 -22.91 -1.38
CA ASN A 119 14.23 -23.55 -0.26
C ASN A 119 13.28 -24.45 0.56
N GLN A 120 12.09 -23.94 0.88
CA GLN A 120 11.08 -24.71 1.61
C GLN A 120 10.56 -25.89 0.79
N ALA A 121 10.29 -25.67 -0.51
CA ALA A 121 9.89 -26.73 -1.42
C ALA A 121 10.95 -27.83 -1.51
N LEU A 122 12.24 -27.47 -1.62
CA LEU A 122 13.34 -28.43 -1.61
C LEU A 122 13.43 -29.19 -0.28
N GLN A 123 13.30 -28.49 0.84
CA GLN A 123 13.30 -29.12 2.16
C GLN A 123 12.18 -30.15 2.30
N PHE A 124 10.95 -29.82 1.89
CA PHE A 124 9.83 -30.77 1.93
C PHE A 124 10.03 -31.93 0.97
N PHE A 125 10.62 -31.69 -0.20
CA PHE A 125 10.91 -32.74 -1.18
C PHE A 125 11.90 -33.78 -0.64
N THR A 126 12.93 -33.36 0.10
CA THR A 126 13.90 -34.28 0.73
C THR A 126 13.30 -35.18 1.82
N MET A 127 12.07 -34.91 2.27
CA MET A 127 11.36 -35.73 3.26
C MET A 127 10.50 -36.83 2.61
N LEU A 128 10.32 -36.80 1.28
CA LEU A 128 9.59 -37.84 0.56
C LEU A 128 10.44 -39.10 0.47
N LYS A 129 9.88 -40.25 0.88
CA LYS A 129 10.56 -41.55 0.72
C LYS A 129 10.75 -41.89 -0.75
N ASP A 130 9.66 -41.87 -1.52
CA ASP A 130 9.65 -42.17 -2.94
C ASP A 130 8.90 -41.06 -3.71
N PRO A 131 9.63 -40.06 -4.23
CA PRO A 131 9.03 -38.93 -4.92
C PRO A 131 8.40 -39.36 -6.26
N LYS A 132 7.10 -39.09 -6.40
CA LYS A 132 6.37 -39.41 -7.64
C LYS A 132 6.66 -38.43 -8.77
N ARG A 133 6.43 -38.87 -10.01
CA ARG A 133 6.59 -38.06 -11.23
C ARG A 133 5.90 -36.70 -11.15
N LYS A 134 4.67 -36.63 -10.61
CA LYS A 134 3.93 -35.37 -10.44
C LYS A 134 4.64 -34.41 -9.46
N SER A 135 5.14 -34.93 -8.35
CA SER A 135 5.89 -34.16 -7.34
C SER A 135 7.21 -33.61 -7.91
N ILE A 136 7.92 -34.43 -8.69
CA ILE A 136 9.16 -34.02 -9.38
C ILE A 136 8.86 -32.92 -10.41
N GLN A 137 7.80 -33.09 -11.21
CA GLN A 137 7.42 -32.13 -12.25
C GLN A 137 7.04 -30.77 -11.66
N GLU A 138 6.20 -30.74 -10.63
CA GLU A 138 5.80 -29.49 -9.96
C GLU A 138 6.98 -28.79 -9.28
N LEU A 139 7.89 -29.54 -8.65
CA LEU A 139 9.13 -28.96 -8.11
C LEU A 139 10.02 -28.40 -9.22
N SER A 140 10.19 -29.13 -10.33
CA SER A 140 10.99 -28.68 -11.47
C SER A 140 10.41 -27.40 -12.08
N ASP A 141 9.09 -27.30 -12.25
CA ASP A 141 8.42 -26.11 -12.77
C ASP A 141 8.57 -24.92 -11.81
N TRP A 142 8.46 -25.16 -10.51
CA TRP A 142 8.70 -24.14 -9.49
C TRP A 142 10.13 -23.62 -9.48
N LEU A 143 11.12 -24.51 -9.61
CA LEU A 143 12.54 -24.17 -9.68
C LEU A 143 12.88 -23.39 -10.95
N ARG A 144 12.35 -23.80 -12.11
CA ARG A 144 12.54 -23.08 -13.39
C ARG A 144 12.00 -21.65 -13.32
N LEU A 145 10.83 -21.45 -12.73
CA LEU A 145 10.28 -20.10 -12.54
C LEU A 145 11.10 -19.28 -11.53
N SER A 146 11.57 -19.91 -10.45
CA SER A 146 12.43 -19.26 -9.45
C SER A 146 13.80 -18.86 -10.01
N HIS A 147 14.29 -19.55 -11.03
CA HIS A 147 15.55 -19.25 -11.73
C HIS A 147 15.50 -17.89 -12.45
N ILE A 148 14.38 -17.60 -13.13
CA ILE A 148 14.21 -16.38 -13.93
C ILE A 148 14.45 -15.13 -13.07
N PHE A 149 14.00 -15.13 -11.82
CA PHE A 149 13.98 -13.97 -10.94
C PHE A 149 15.00 -14.02 -9.78
N GLY A 150 15.95 -14.96 -9.83
CA GLY A 150 16.96 -15.13 -8.79
C GLY A 150 18.26 -14.35 -9.03
N SER A 151 19.04 -14.11 -7.95
CA SER A 151 20.42 -13.65 -8.03
C SER A 151 21.30 -14.66 -8.79
N ASN A 152 22.48 -14.24 -9.26
CA ASN A 152 23.41 -15.13 -9.97
C ASN A 152 23.80 -16.36 -9.13
N ASP A 153 23.89 -16.23 -7.80
CA ASP A 153 24.17 -17.35 -6.89
C ASP A 153 22.96 -18.30 -6.78
N LYS A 154 21.74 -17.73 -6.67
CA LYS A 154 20.50 -18.52 -6.66
C LYS A 154 20.31 -19.28 -7.97
N ARG A 155 20.59 -18.65 -9.12
CA ARG A 155 20.54 -19.32 -10.44
C ARG A 155 21.52 -20.47 -10.54
N ARG A 156 22.74 -20.30 -10.04
CA ARG A 156 23.75 -21.38 -9.98
C ARG A 156 23.26 -22.55 -9.11
N ALA A 157 22.77 -22.28 -7.91
CA ALA A 157 22.23 -23.32 -7.02
C ALA A 157 21.05 -24.08 -7.65
N ILE A 158 20.09 -23.35 -8.24
CA ILE A 158 18.92 -23.96 -8.90
C ILE A 158 19.35 -24.83 -10.09
N ASN A 159 20.32 -24.39 -10.89
CA ASN A 159 20.83 -25.17 -12.02
C ASN A 159 21.42 -26.51 -11.56
N THR A 160 22.23 -26.52 -10.49
CA THR A 160 22.78 -27.75 -9.91
C THR A 160 21.67 -28.70 -9.45
N ILE A 161 20.64 -28.18 -8.78
CA ILE A 161 19.51 -28.99 -8.30
C ILE A 161 18.70 -29.55 -9.48
N LEU A 162 18.43 -28.75 -10.52
CA LEU A 162 17.72 -29.21 -11.71
C LEU A 162 18.49 -30.32 -12.44
N THR A 163 19.82 -30.21 -12.53
CA THR A 163 20.64 -31.30 -13.12
C THR A 163 20.59 -32.59 -12.32
N GLN A 164 20.47 -32.51 -10.99
CA GLN A 164 20.35 -33.68 -10.12
C GLN A 164 18.96 -34.32 -10.21
N LEU A 165 17.89 -33.52 -10.28
CA LEU A 165 16.51 -33.99 -10.41
C LEU A 165 16.25 -34.74 -11.72
N HIS A 166 16.94 -34.37 -12.80
CA HIS A 166 16.77 -34.97 -14.13
C HIS A 166 17.89 -35.97 -14.50
N SER A 167 18.78 -36.30 -13.57
CA SER A 167 19.83 -37.31 -13.79
C SER A 167 19.20 -38.71 -13.80
N PRO A 168 19.43 -39.54 -14.84
CA PRO A 168 18.89 -40.90 -14.94
C PRO A 168 19.50 -41.89 -13.95
N TYR A 169 20.49 -41.47 -13.15
CA TYR A 169 21.12 -42.26 -12.10
C TYR A 169 21.10 -41.50 -10.77
N SER A 170 20.02 -41.60 -10.01
CA SER A 170 20.12 -41.49 -8.54
C SER A 170 18.99 -42.27 -7.87
N ASN A 171 19.29 -43.52 -7.53
CA ASN A 171 18.65 -44.11 -6.37
C ASN A 171 19.17 -43.32 -5.15
N GLN A 172 18.24 -42.72 -4.41
CA GLN A 172 18.41 -41.93 -3.18
C GLN A 172 18.98 -40.51 -3.32
N PRO A 173 18.17 -39.46 -3.02
CA PRO A 173 18.69 -38.11 -2.82
C PRO A 173 19.24 -37.99 -1.39
N ASN A 174 20.46 -38.46 -1.15
CA ASN A 174 21.13 -38.19 0.13
C ASN A 174 21.74 -36.77 0.10
N VAL A 175 20.89 -35.75 0.18
CA VAL A 175 21.25 -34.31 0.16
C VAL A 175 21.87 -33.84 1.48
N LYS A 176 22.34 -34.75 2.36
CA LYS A 176 22.89 -34.40 3.68
C LYS A 176 24.37 -34.04 3.70
N SER A 177 25.10 -34.16 2.59
CA SER A 177 26.52 -33.84 2.57
C SER A 177 26.94 -33.25 1.24
N GLN A 178 26.94 -31.92 1.11
CA GLN A 178 27.88 -31.16 0.26
C GLN A 178 27.56 -29.67 0.29
N THR A 179 27.87 -29.02 1.41
CA THR A 179 28.02 -27.55 1.52
C THR A 179 29.46 -27.10 1.31
N LYS A 180 30.36 -27.98 0.85
CA LYS A 180 31.74 -27.64 0.51
C LYS A 180 32.17 -28.55 -0.62
N HIS A 181 32.17 -28.05 -1.84
CA HIS A 181 33.27 -28.24 -2.81
C HIS A 181 33.03 -27.30 -3.98
N ASN A 182 33.82 -26.22 -4.01
CA ASN A 182 34.14 -25.51 -5.23
C ASN A 182 34.65 -26.51 -6.26
N LEU A 183 34.16 -26.45 -7.49
CA LEU A 183 34.95 -26.76 -8.67
C LEU A 183 34.32 -26.08 -9.88
N GLN A 184 35.11 -25.18 -10.46
CA GLN A 184 34.92 -24.62 -11.79
C GLN A 184 34.74 -25.77 -12.80
N ARG A 185 33.55 -25.89 -13.38
CA ARG A 185 33.39 -26.49 -14.70
C ARG A 185 32.49 -25.57 -15.52
N VAL A 186 33.10 -24.93 -16.51
CA VAL A 186 32.40 -24.29 -17.61
C VAL A 186 31.68 -25.42 -18.36
N ILE A 187 30.35 -25.41 -18.31
CA ILE A 187 29.49 -26.32 -19.08
C ILE A 187 28.58 -25.44 -19.94
N PRO A 188 28.32 -25.81 -21.21
CA PRO A 188 27.88 -24.88 -22.25
C PRO A 188 26.52 -24.26 -21.96
N PHE A 189 26.37 -22.99 -22.32
CA PHE A 189 25.08 -22.33 -22.45
C PHE A 189 24.15 -23.18 -23.34
N PRO A 190 22.98 -23.65 -22.85
CA PRO A 190 21.90 -23.96 -23.76
C PRO A 190 21.46 -22.63 -24.40
N PRO A 191 21.12 -22.60 -25.70
CA PRO A 191 20.72 -21.39 -26.36
C PRO A 191 19.51 -20.79 -25.64
N ALA A 192 19.50 -19.46 -25.52
CA ALA A 192 18.33 -18.73 -25.11
C ALA A 192 17.15 -19.23 -25.96
N MET A 193 16.16 -19.88 -25.32
CA MET A 193 14.91 -20.23 -25.99
C MET A 193 14.19 -18.94 -26.34
N GLY A 194 14.51 -18.41 -27.52
CA GLY A 194 13.60 -17.64 -28.33
C GLY A 194 12.52 -18.58 -28.84
N HIS A 195 11.50 -18.82 -28.01
CA HIS A 195 10.20 -19.25 -28.51
C HIS A 195 9.14 -18.35 -27.90
N GLU A 196 8.41 -17.70 -28.79
CA GLU A 196 7.30 -16.80 -28.55
C GLU A 196 6.23 -17.46 -27.64
N GLU A 197 6.23 -17.17 -26.34
CA GLU A 197 5.04 -17.36 -25.50
C GLU A 197 4.04 -16.22 -25.77
N LYS A 198 3.40 -16.23 -26.95
CA LYS A 198 2.40 -15.23 -27.35
C LYS A 198 1.06 -15.30 -26.59
N CYS A 199 0.96 -16.02 -25.46
CA CYS A 199 -0.26 -16.07 -24.64
C CYS A 199 -0.02 -16.53 -23.18
N GLY A 200 0.88 -15.84 -22.46
CA GLY A 200 1.18 -16.18 -21.05
C GLY A 200 0.01 -15.92 -20.09
N LEU A 201 -0.66 -14.77 -20.21
CA LEU A 201 -1.74 -14.38 -19.29
C LEU A 201 -3.01 -15.22 -19.47
N ALA A 202 -3.44 -15.49 -20.71
CA ALA A 202 -4.63 -16.29 -20.98
C ALA A 202 -4.49 -17.72 -20.43
N ASN A 203 -3.31 -18.33 -20.60
CA ASN A 203 -3.01 -19.64 -20.05
C ASN A 203 -2.91 -19.64 -18.52
N ALA A 204 -2.35 -18.59 -17.92
CA ALA A 204 -2.29 -18.45 -16.47
C ALA A 204 -3.69 -18.24 -15.84
N LEU A 205 -4.53 -17.42 -16.48
CA LEU A 205 -5.92 -17.19 -16.04
C LEU A 205 -6.80 -18.42 -16.27
N ASN A 206 -6.63 -19.13 -17.38
CA ASN A 206 -7.33 -20.39 -17.63
C ASN A 206 -6.89 -21.47 -16.64
N SER A 207 -5.60 -21.51 -16.26
CA SER A 207 -5.12 -22.38 -15.19
C SER A 207 -5.81 -22.05 -13.87
N ILE A 208 -5.97 -20.77 -13.50
CA ILE A 208 -6.71 -20.35 -12.30
C ILE A 208 -8.18 -20.75 -12.36
N LYS A 209 -8.82 -20.67 -13.53
CA LYS A 209 -10.22 -21.08 -13.70
C LYS A 209 -10.41 -22.60 -13.60
N LEU A 210 -9.41 -23.38 -14.03
CA LEU A 210 -9.47 -24.84 -14.08
C LEU A 210 -9.04 -25.50 -12.77
N THR A 211 -8.16 -24.85 -12.00
CA THR A 211 -7.70 -25.38 -10.70
C THR A 211 -8.46 -24.71 -9.55
N GLU A 212 -9.01 -25.50 -8.61
CA GLU A 212 -9.60 -24.97 -7.37
C GLU A 212 -8.59 -24.16 -6.53
N TYR A 213 -7.29 -24.36 -6.76
CA TYR A 213 -6.20 -23.79 -5.97
C TYR A 213 -5.28 -22.90 -6.81
N LEU A 214 -5.22 -21.61 -6.46
CA LEU A 214 -4.23 -20.68 -6.99
C LEU A 214 -2.83 -21.08 -6.47
N SER A 215 -1.84 -21.21 -7.35
CA SER A 215 -0.44 -21.51 -7.01
C SER A 215 0.48 -20.31 -7.21
N MET A 216 1.62 -20.31 -6.54
CA MET A 216 2.66 -19.31 -6.73
C MET A 216 3.25 -19.38 -8.15
N THR A 217 3.31 -20.55 -8.79
CA THR A 217 3.69 -20.69 -10.21
C THR A 217 2.79 -19.84 -11.11
N SER A 218 1.47 -19.93 -10.91
CA SER A 218 0.46 -19.17 -11.67
C SER A 218 0.54 -17.67 -11.36
N ALA A 219 0.72 -17.29 -10.09
CA ALA A 219 0.87 -15.90 -9.68
C ALA A 219 2.14 -15.25 -10.26
N MET A 220 3.27 -15.96 -10.28
CA MET A 220 4.51 -15.49 -10.90
C MET A 220 4.39 -15.34 -12.43
N ARG A 221 3.65 -16.24 -13.10
CA ARG A 221 3.38 -16.10 -14.54
C ARG A 221 2.57 -14.84 -14.85
N ILE A 222 1.57 -14.52 -14.04
CA ILE A 222 0.79 -13.27 -14.17
C ILE A 222 1.67 -12.06 -13.95
N ALA A 223 2.52 -12.09 -12.93
CA ALA A 223 3.46 -11.02 -12.67
C ALA A 223 4.45 -10.82 -13.83
N ASN A 224 4.96 -11.90 -14.41
CA ASN A 224 5.83 -11.84 -15.58
C ASN A 224 5.11 -11.27 -16.81
N ALA A 225 3.86 -11.69 -17.06
CA ALA A 225 3.03 -11.15 -18.14
C ALA A 225 2.82 -9.63 -17.98
N ALA A 226 2.50 -9.17 -16.77
CA ALA A 226 2.38 -7.75 -16.47
C ALA A 226 3.68 -6.98 -16.77
N LEU A 227 4.84 -7.54 -16.41
CA LEU A 227 6.14 -6.92 -16.68
C LEU A 227 6.51 -6.91 -18.17
N ARG A 228 6.00 -7.86 -18.96
CA ARG A 228 6.12 -7.88 -20.42
C ARG A 228 5.20 -6.86 -21.12
N GLY A 229 4.34 -6.17 -20.36
CA GLY A 229 3.39 -5.18 -20.89
C GLY A 229 2.02 -5.76 -21.26
N GLU A 230 1.70 -6.99 -20.86
CA GLU A 230 0.35 -7.55 -21.04
C GLU A 230 -0.66 -6.85 -20.11
N ASN A 231 -1.89 -6.68 -20.58
CA ASN A 231 -2.95 -5.96 -19.85
C ASN A 231 -3.45 -6.77 -18.63
N VAL A 232 -2.85 -6.51 -17.47
CA VAL A 232 -3.28 -7.09 -16.18
C VAL A 232 -4.05 -6.06 -15.36
N SER A 233 -5.26 -6.42 -14.92
CA SER A 233 -6.06 -5.55 -14.06
C SER A 233 -5.37 -5.27 -12.73
N TRP A 234 -5.33 -3.99 -12.34
CA TRP A 234 -4.82 -3.55 -11.04
C TRP A 234 -5.54 -4.24 -9.87
N LYS A 235 -6.83 -4.57 -10.00
CA LYS A 235 -7.61 -5.28 -8.97
C LYS A 235 -7.08 -6.69 -8.73
N LEU A 236 -6.70 -7.39 -9.81
CA LEU A 236 -6.13 -8.73 -9.73
C LEU A 236 -4.76 -8.67 -9.03
N ALA A 237 -3.90 -7.73 -9.44
CA ALA A 237 -2.59 -7.53 -8.83
C ALA A 237 -2.69 -7.28 -7.31
N ILE A 238 -3.60 -6.41 -6.87
CA ILE A 238 -3.82 -6.14 -5.44
C ILE A 238 -4.42 -7.35 -4.72
N SER A 239 -5.37 -8.07 -5.33
CA SER A 239 -5.97 -9.27 -4.72
C SER A 239 -4.94 -10.39 -4.50
N LEU A 240 -3.97 -10.53 -5.40
CA LEU A 240 -2.89 -11.51 -5.28
C LEU A 240 -1.97 -11.20 -4.09
N VAL A 241 -1.78 -9.92 -3.75
CA VAL A 241 -0.84 -9.48 -2.71
C VAL A 241 -1.51 -9.33 -1.34
N SER A 242 -2.74 -8.81 -1.30
CA SER A 242 -3.43 -8.44 -0.05
C SER A 242 -3.96 -9.61 0.78
N LYS A 243 -4.33 -10.72 0.13
CA LYS A 243 -4.91 -11.89 0.79
C LYS A 243 -3.97 -13.09 0.92
N HIS A 244 -2.82 -13.02 0.28
CA HIS A 244 -1.93 -14.17 0.14
C HIS A 244 -0.55 -13.87 0.69
N ARG A 245 0.11 -14.90 1.18
CA ARG A 245 1.49 -14.85 1.63
C ARG A 245 2.41 -14.44 0.48
N VAL A 246 3.07 -13.30 0.62
CA VAL A 246 4.20 -12.95 -0.25
C VAL A 246 5.43 -13.70 0.24
N VAL A 247 5.91 -14.65 -0.56
CA VAL A 247 7.16 -15.37 -0.29
C VAL A 247 8.34 -14.44 -0.59
N LYS A 248 9.36 -14.42 0.27
CA LYS A 248 10.54 -13.54 0.12
C LYS A 248 11.13 -13.52 -1.28
N ASP A 249 11.23 -14.69 -1.91
CA ASP A 249 11.79 -14.86 -3.26
C ASP A 249 10.99 -14.21 -4.39
N SER A 250 9.70 -13.96 -4.19
CA SER A 250 8.81 -13.37 -5.17
C SER A 250 8.45 -11.91 -4.84
N ASN A 251 8.93 -11.39 -3.71
CA ASN A 251 8.70 -10.03 -3.23
C ASN A 251 9.06 -8.96 -4.28
N GLU A 252 10.25 -9.05 -4.89
CA GLU A 252 10.67 -8.09 -5.93
C GLU A 252 9.75 -8.17 -7.17
N LEU A 253 9.39 -9.39 -7.59
CA LEU A 253 8.55 -9.60 -8.76
C LEU A 253 7.14 -9.02 -8.58
N PHE A 254 6.51 -9.31 -7.44
CA PHE A 254 5.18 -8.79 -7.13
C PHE A 254 5.18 -7.28 -6.86
N ALA A 255 6.22 -6.76 -6.21
CA ALA A 255 6.40 -5.33 -6.04
C ALA A 255 6.50 -4.63 -7.41
N LYS A 256 7.26 -5.19 -8.37
CA LYS A 256 7.34 -4.65 -9.73
C LYS A 256 6.03 -4.81 -10.52
N MET A 257 5.30 -5.92 -10.36
CA MET A 257 3.98 -6.12 -10.98
C MET A 257 3.00 -5.04 -10.51
N VAL A 258 2.89 -4.82 -9.20
CA VAL A 258 2.13 -3.70 -8.63
C VAL A 258 2.66 -2.38 -9.22
N GLY A 259 3.99 -2.25 -9.32
CA GLY A 259 4.77 -1.24 -10.05
C GLY A 259 4.30 -0.88 -11.46
N VAL A 260 3.73 -1.84 -12.17
CA VAL A 260 3.24 -1.64 -13.54
C VAL A 260 1.73 -1.46 -13.54
N CYS A 261 1.00 -2.28 -12.79
CA CYS A 261 -0.45 -2.33 -12.83
C CYS A 261 -1.14 -1.24 -12.01
N CYS A 262 -0.52 -0.76 -10.92
CA CYS A 262 -1.17 0.08 -9.90
C CYS A 262 -0.44 1.41 -9.64
N PRO A 263 -0.16 2.25 -10.65
CA PRO A 263 0.73 3.41 -10.48
C PRO A 263 0.23 4.53 -9.57
N GLN A 264 -1.02 4.44 -9.09
CA GLN A 264 -1.65 5.44 -8.21
C GLN A 264 -2.06 4.85 -6.85
N ASN A 265 -2.00 3.52 -6.69
CA ASN A 265 -2.48 2.79 -5.50
C ASN A 265 -1.34 2.05 -4.79
N TRP A 266 -0.16 2.66 -4.75
CA TRP A 266 1.05 2.10 -4.16
C TRP A 266 0.87 1.70 -2.69
N LEU A 267 0.22 2.58 -1.93
CA LEU A 267 0.05 2.49 -0.48
C LEU A 267 -0.54 1.14 -0.04
N VAL A 268 -1.64 0.73 -0.68
CA VAL A 268 -2.36 -0.51 -0.34
C VAL A 268 -1.55 -1.76 -0.67
N ALA A 269 -0.62 -1.68 -1.61
CA ALA A 269 0.11 -2.85 -2.10
C ALA A 269 1.54 -2.95 -1.57
N LEU A 270 2.18 -1.82 -1.24
CA LEU A 270 3.57 -1.76 -0.78
C LEU A 270 3.73 -1.98 0.74
N GLU A 271 2.67 -1.88 1.54
CA GLU A 271 2.70 -2.29 2.97
C GLU A 271 3.06 -3.77 3.15
N TYR A 272 2.77 -4.61 2.14
CA TYR A 272 3.01 -6.05 2.18
C TYR A 272 4.41 -6.46 1.72
N PHE A 273 5.23 -5.52 1.23
CA PHE A 273 6.54 -5.83 0.66
C PHE A 273 7.69 -5.23 1.47
N GLN A 274 8.75 -6.03 1.63
CA GLN A 274 10.04 -5.52 2.11
C GLN A 274 10.76 -4.89 0.93
N LEU A 275 10.63 -3.58 0.77
CA LEU A 275 11.29 -2.85 -0.32
C LEU A 275 12.73 -2.51 0.09
N GLU A 276 13.70 -3.08 -0.63
CA GLU A 276 15.13 -2.82 -0.38
C GLU A 276 15.85 -2.36 -1.65
N GLY A 277 16.80 -1.44 -1.46
CA GLY A 277 17.79 -0.98 -2.44
C GLY A 277 17.29 -0.82 -3.88
N LYS A 278 17.62 -1.79 -4.75
CA LYS A 278 17.35 -1.74 -6.19
C LYS A 278 15.86 -1.77 -6.53
N THR A 279 15.04 -2.48 -5.76
CA THR A 279 13.58 -2.53 -5.97
C THR A 279 12.94 -1.21 -5.61
N ALA A 280 13.39 -0.58 -4.51
CA ALA A 280 12.96 0.77 -4.15
C ALA A 280 13.37 1.80 -5.21
N LEU A 281 14.60 1.69 -5.75
CA LEU A 281 15.08 2.55 -6.84
C LEU A 281 14.21 2.43 -8.09
N TRP A 282 13.91 1.20 -8.50
CA TRP A 282 13.06 0.94 -9.66
C TRP A 282 11.62 1.44 -9.44
N LEU A 283 11.05 1.26 -8.25
CA LEU A 283 9.71 1.77 -7.96
C LEU A 283 9.67 3.31 -7.90
N ALA A 284 10.72 3.94 -7.37
CA ALA A 284 10.83 5.39 -7.33
C ALA A 284 10.93 6.00 -8.74
N SER A 285 11.64 5.33 -9.68
CA SER A 285 11.66 5.75 -11.09
C SER A 285 10.29 5.60 -11.78
N ARG A 286 9.42 4.76 -11.25
CA ARG A 286 7.99 4.64 -11.63
C ARG A 286 7.08 5.59 -10.84
N GLN A 287 7.66 6.63 -10.23
CA GLN A 287 6.96 7.66 -9.47
C GLN A 287 6.32 7.19 -8.15
N SER A 288 6.74 6.04 -7.60
CA SER A 288 6.29 5.62 -6.27
C SER A 288 6.93 6.47 -5.16
N TRP A 289 6.09 7.29 -4.53
CA TRP A 289 6.50 8.17 -3.44
C TRP A 289 7.06 7.41 -2.23
N GLN A 290 6.44 6.28 -1.84
CA GLN A 290 6.88 5.45 -0.71
C GLN A 290 8.26 4.82 -0.97
N ALA A 291 8.52 4.38 -2.20
CA ALA A 291 9.83 3.85 -2.57
C ALA A 291 10.92 4.93 -2.58
N GLY A 292 10.58 6.16 -3.00
CA GLY A 292 11.47 7.32 -2.90
C GLY A 292 11.88 7.65 -1.45
N LEU A 293 11.00 7.42 -0.47
CA LEU A 293 11.34 7.58 0.95
C LEU A 293 12.33 6.56 1.46
N ILE A 294 12.14 5.30 1.06
CA ILE A 294 13.02 4.21 1.45
C ILE A 294 14.43 4.49 0.91
N LEU A 295 14.54 5.03 -0.31
CA LEU A 295 15.83 5.49 -0.85
C LEU A 295 16.44 6.63 -0.04
N LEU A 296 15.64 7.61 0.39
CA LEU A 296 16.11 8.73 1.23
C LEU A 296 16.55 8.29 2.65
N GLN A 297 16.07 7.13 3.10
CA GLN A 297 16.49 6.50 4.36
C GLN A 297 17.67 5.54 4.18
N SER A 298 17.89 5.07 2.96
CA SER A 298 18.99 4.16 2.62
C SER A 298 20.31 4.91 2.41
N THR A 299 21.42 4.18 2.52
CA THR A 299 22.77 4.66 2.15
C THR A 299 23.09 4.44 0.67
N LEU A 300 22.12 4.00 -0.13
CA LEU A 300 22.34 3.54 -1.51
C LEU A 300 22.64 4.69 -2.47
N LEU A 301 22.17 5.90 -2.15
CA LEU A 301 22.37 7.11 -2.95
C LEU A 301 22.73 8.29 -2.03
N PRO A 302 23.52 9.26 -2.50
CA PRO A 302 23.69 10.53 -1.82
C PRO A 302 22.32 11.19 -1.55
N GLY A 303 22.15 11.77 -0.36
CA GLY A 303 20.86 12.32 0.08
C GLY A 303 20.26 13.38 -0.86
N ARG A 304 21.11 14.09 -1.62
CA ARG A 304 20.68 15.06 -2.64
C ARG A 304 20.01 14.39 -3.84
N GLU A 305 20.55 13.28 -4.32
CA GLU A 305 20.02 12.52 -5.46
C GLU A 305 18.74 11.79 -5.07
N ALA A 306 18.72 11.17 -3.87
CA ALA A 306 17.52 10.53 -3.34
C ALA A 306 16.37 11.55 -3.17
N TYR A 307 16.69 12.79 -2.79
CA TYR A 307 15.70 13.87 -2.70
C TYR A 307 15.20 14.32 -4.07
N ASP A 308 16.08 14.48 -5.06
CA ASP A 308 15.68 14.83 -6.42
C ASP A 308 14.72 13.78 -7.00
N ILE A 309 15.04 12.50 -6.83
CA ILE A 309 14.17 11.38 -7.22
C ILE A 309 12.81 11.46 -6.51
N LEU A 310 12.79 11.64 -5.18
CA LEU A 310 11.56 11.78 -4.41
C LEU A 310 10.71 12.96 -4.89
N SER A 311 11.34 14.10 -5.22
CA SER A 311 10.64 15.30 -5.67
C SER A 311 9.93 15.12 -7.02
N ARG A 312 10.34 14.12 -7.81
CA ARG A 312 9.74 13.76 -9.10
C ARG A 312 8.72 12.62 -8.98
N CYS A 313 8.57 12.01 -7.80
CA CYS A 313 7.54 11.01 -7.56
C CYS A 313 6.15 11.68 -7.45
N GLY A 314 5.11 10.98 -7.91
CA GLY A 314 3.74 11.48 -7.84
C GLY A 314 3.23 11.41 -6.40
N THR A 315 2.79 12.54 -5.86
CA THR A 315 2.04 12.54 -4.59
C THR A 315 0.71 11.80 -4.78
N PRO A 316 0.21 11.04 -3.78
CA PRO A 316 -1.05 10.31 -3.89
C PRO A 316 -2.18 11.23 -4.39
N ASN A 317 -2.84 10.82 -5.47
CA ASN A 317 -3.77 11.67 -6.21
C ASN A 317 -5.09 11.88 -5.43
N THR A 318 -5.79 12.98 -5.70
CA THR A 318 -6.99 13.38 -4.93
C THR A 318 -8.16 12.41 -5.02
N GLU A 319 -8.23 11.56 -6.06
CA GLU A 319 -9.26 10.53 -6.18
C GLU A 319 -9.05 9.33 -5.25
N SER A 320 -7.81 9.10 -4.80
CA SER A 320 -7.51 8.14 -3.71
C SER A 320 -8.07 8.62 -2.35
N ARG A 321 -8.44 9.91 -2.22
CA ARG A 321 -9.05 10.51 -1.02
C ARG A 321 -10.43 9.95 -0.68
N LYS A 322 -11.14 9.33 -1.64
CA LYS A 322 -12.45 8.70 -1.39
C LYS A 322 -12.37 7.26 -0.89
N LEU A 323 -11.24 6.57 -1.13
CA LEU A 323 -11.05 5.18 -0.69
C LEU A 323 -10.51 5.09 0.75
N ILE A 324 -9.97 6.19 1.26
CA ILE A 324 -9.38 6.26 2.60
C ILE A 324 -10.23 7.23 3.42
N THR A 325 -11.22 6.71 4.15
CA THR A 325 -11.80 7.43 5.29
C THR A 325 -10.81 7.35 6.44
N LEU A 326 -9.76 8.17 6.40
CA LEU A 326 -8.93 8.37 7.59
C LEU A 326 -9.78 9.09 8.63
N SER A 327 -10.00 8.42 9.76
CA SER A 327 -10.67 8.93 10.95
C SER A 327 -9.81 10.00 11.64
N GLY A 328 -9.70 11.17 11.01
CA GLY A 328 -8.98 12.34 11.53
C GLY A 328 -7.47 12.13 11.67
N ALA A 329 -6.72 13.23 11.63
CA ALA A 329 -5.29 13.22 11.92
C ALA A 329 -5.04 12.91 13.41
N SER A 330 -5.09 11.64 13.80
CA SER A 330 -4.88 11.19 15.19
C SER A 330 -3.44 11.36 15.67
N LYS A 331 -2.46 11.48 14.75
CA LYS A 331 -1.04 11.57 15.06
C LYS A 331 -0.48 12.96 14.74
N ARG A 332 -0.14 13.74 15.78
CA ARG A 332 0.54 15.03 15.64
C ARG A 332 2.02 14.82 15.30
N MET A 333 2.56 15.58 14.34
CA MET A 333 3.99 15.53 14.02
C MET A 333 4.84 16.19 15.13
N PRO A 334 5.78 15.48 15.76
CA PRO A 334 6.62 16.03 16.83
C PRO A 334 7.67 17.01 16.29
N THR A 335 8.25 16.77 15.12
CA THR A 335 9.22 17.67 14.46
C THR A 335 8.95 17.77 12.95
N PRO A 336 8.77 18.98 12.39
CA PRO A 336 8.48 19.17 10.96
C PRO A 336 9.76 19.08 10.11
N SER A 337 10.40 17.93 10.10
CA SER A 337 11.51 17.68 9.17
C SER A 337 10.98 17.28 7.78
N LYS A 338 11.77 17.54 6.73
CA LYS A 338 11.45 17.10 5.35
C LYS A 338 11.14 15.60 5.29
N ARG A 339 11.87 14.80 6.08
CA ARG A 339 11.71 13.35 6.22
C ARG A 339 10.39 12.97 6.91
N ALA A 340 10.02 13.66 7.99
CA ALA A 340 8.80 13.40 8.74
C ALA A 340 7.54 13.74 7.93
N ILE A 341 7.54 14.90 7.26
CA ILE A 341 6.45 15.33 6.38
C ILE A 341 6.24 14.29 5.27
N ALA A 342 7.32 13.91 4.60
CA ALA A 342 7.25 12.98 3.49
C ALA A 342 6.80 11.57 3.92
N SER A 343 7.21 11.11 5.11
CA SER A 343 6.73 9.86 5.73
C SER A 343 5.23 9.89 6.04
N MET A 344 4.70 11.00 6.56
CA MET A 344 3.28 11.07 6.86
C MET A 344 2.42 11.14 5.58
N LEU A 345 2.89 11.82 4.54
CA LEU A 345 2.26 11.80 3.22
C LEU A 345 2.19 10.40 2.61
N ALA A 346 3.27 9.62 2.72
CA ALA A 346 3.28 8.24 2.27
C ALA A 346 2.35 7.33 3.08
N ASN A 347 1.94 7.73 4.28
CA ASN A 347 0.99 7.01 5.13
C ASN A 347 -0.46 7.52 4.94
N GLY A 348 -0.73 8.26 3.86
CA GLY A 348 -2.08 8.68 3.48
C GLY A 348 -2.59 9.97 4.14
N TYR A 349 -1.77 10.65 4.95
CA TYR A 349 -2.15 11.95 5.52
C TYR A 349 -2.19 13.04 4.42
N LEU A 350 -3.14 13.96 4.53
CA LEU A 350 -3.27 15.07 3.61
C LEU A 350 -2.11 16.05 3.76
N ILE A 351 -1.55 16.48 2.62
CA ILE A 351 -0.44 17.46 2.61
C ILE A 351 -0.87 18.79 3.21
N GLU A 352 -2.12 19.16 3.00
CA GLU A 352 -2.73 20.36 3.55
C GLU A 352 -2.84 20.27 5.09
N GLU A 353 -3.22 19.11 5.65
CA GLU A 353 -3.34 18.90 7.10
C GLU A 353 -1.97 18.83 7.80
N LEU A 354 -1.00 18.15 7.18
CA LEU A 354 0.36 18.04 7.72
C LEU A 354 1.09 19.37 7.68
N GLN A 355 0.92 20.14 6.61
CA GLN A 355 1.53 21.46 6.48
C GLN A 355 0.82 22.48 7.36
N LEU A 356 -0.51 22.46 7.51
CA LEU A 356 -1.21 23.33 8.47
C LEU A 356 -0.83 23.01 9.92
N SER A 357 -0.65 21.73 10.26
CA SER A 357 -0.18 21.30 11.60
C SER A 357 1.27 21.72 11.88
N ALA A 358 2.15 21.61 10.87
CA ALA A 358 3.53 22.08 10.98
C ALA A 358 3.60 23.62 11.03
N PHE A 359 2.83 24.29 10.17
CA PHE A 359 2.73 25.74 10.05
C PHE A 359 2.18 26.37 11.34
N SER A 360 1.07 25.85 11.87
CA SER A 360 0.48 26.33 13.13
C SER A 360 1.44 26.16 14.30
N LYS A 361 2.18 25.06 14.36
CA LYS A 361 3.16 24.81 15.41
C LYS A 361 4.35 25.76 15.36
N VAL A 362 4.85 26.10 14.17
CA VAL A 362 5.92 27.10 13.98
C VAL A 362 5.41 28.50 14.37
N CYS A 363 4.20 28.86 13.93
CA CYS A 363 3.60 30.15 14.28
C CYS A 363 3.36 30.26 15.81
N GLN A 364 2.84 29.21 16.45
CA GLN A 364 2.46 29.22 17.87
C GLN A 364 3.64 29.07 18.85
N ARG A 365 4.70 28.32 18.49
CA ARG A 365 5.80 28.01 19.44
C ARG A 365 7.02 28.91 19.31
N THR A 366 7.35 29.35 18.10
CA THR A 366 8.61 30.06 17.84
C THR A 366 8.40 31.48 17.35
N GLY A 367 7.18 31.86 16.94
CA GLY A 367 6.90 33.17 16.32
C GLY A 367 7.65 33.40 15.00
N ASP A 368 8.33 32.37 14.48
CA ASP A 368 9.14 32.41 13.26
C ASP A 368 8.24 32.20 12.03
N TRP A 369 7.46 33.22 11.73
CA TRP A 369 6.55 33.25 10.58
C TRP A 369 7.32 33.20 9.25
N GLU A 370 8.60 33.62 9.20
CA GLU A 370 9.44 33.63 8.00
C GLU A 370 9.76 32.21 7.51
N SER A 371 10.11 31.30 8.43
CA SER A 371 10.25 29.87 8.12
C SER A 371 8.92 29.24 7.69
N ALA A 372 7.79 29.74 8.19
CA ALA A 372 6.46 29.31 7.79
C ALA A 372 6.09 29.74 6.36
N LEU A 373 6.64 30.86 5.85
CA LEU A 373 6.49 31.31 4.46
C LEU A 373 7.06 30.30 3.44
N LEU A 374 8.16 29.64 3.79
CA LEU A 374 8.79 28.61 2.93
C LEU A 374 7.90 27.37 2.77
N LEU A 375 7.08 27.06 3.78
CA LEU A 375 6.06 26.00 3.71
C LEU A 375 4.83 26.47 2.92
N PHE A 376 4.45 27.75 3.05
CA PHE A 376 3.33 28.34 2.32
C PHE A 376 3.52 28.36 0.81
N ASN A 377 4.74 28.66 0.33
CA ASN A 377 5.07 28.69 -1.11
C ASN A 377 4.98 27.34 -1.83
N ARG A 378 4.68 26.24 -1.11
CA ARG A 378 4.63 24.89 -1.68
C ARG A 378 3.23 24.42 -2.09
N MET A 379 2.16 25.09 -1.65
CA MET A 379 0.77 24.68 -1.91
C MET A 379 -0.13 25.87 -2.25
N GLY A 380 -0.81 25.81 -3.39
CA GLY A 380 -1.61 26.90 -3.94
C GLY A 380 -3.14 26.72 -3.85
N THR A 381 -3.66 25.97 -2.88
CA THR A 381 -5.12 25.77 -2.74
C THR A 381 -5.77 26.87 -1.90
N ASP A 382 -6.95 27.34 -2.31
CA ASP A 382 -7.69 28.44 -1.68
C ASP A 382 -7.97 28.19 -0.18
N GLU A 383 -8.30 26.96 0.19
CA GLU A 383 -8.64 26.57 1.55
C GLU A 383 -7.41 26.55 2.48
N PHE A 384 -6.26 26.11 1.95
CA PHE A 384 -4.99 26.15 2.68
C PHE A 384 -4.53 27.59 2.90
N GLN A 385 -4.57 28.42 1.85
CA GLN A 385 -4.21 29.83 1.95
C GLN A 385 -5.05 30.56 3.02
N ARG A 386 -6.37 30.31 3.03
CA ARG A 386 -7.28 30.90 4.03
C ARG A 386 -6.92 30.47 5.46
N ARG A 387 -6.74 29.17 5.71
CA ARG A 387 -6.45 28.63 7.05
C ARG A 387 -5.06 29.05 7.57
N ALA A 388 -4.07 29.09 6.68
CA ALA A 388 -2.72 29.53 7.03
C ALA A 388 -2.69 31.03 7.40
N ILE A 389 -3.38 31.89 6.63
CA ILE A 389 -3.46 33.31 6.94
C ILE A 389 -4.22 33.56 8.26
N LEU A 390 -5.32 32.85 8.51
CA LEU A 390 -6.03 32.92 9.81
C LEU A 390 -5.10 32.55 10.97
N THR A 391 -4.38 31.44 10.84
CA THR A 391 -3.47 30.96 11.89
C THR A 391 -2.36 31.96 12.18
N LEU A 392 -1.84 32.65 11.15
CA LEU A 392 -0.86 33.74 11.33
C LEU A 392 -1.45 34.94 12.06
N LEU A 393 -2.64 35.39 11.65
CA LEU A 393 -3.31 36.54 12.27
C LEU A 393 -3.69 36.26 13.73
N GLU A 394 -4.09 35.03 14.05
CA GLU A 394 -4.47 34.61 15.40
C GLU A 394 -3.26 34.33 16.32
N SER A 395 -2.18 33.75 15.78
CA SER A 395 -1.03 33.30 16.58
C SER A 395 0.10 34.32 16.67
N CYS A 396 0.16 35.31 15.76
CA CYS A 396 1.24 36.29 15.69
C CYS A 396 0.69 37.74 15.72
N PRO A 397 0.42 38.32 16.90
CA PRO A 397 -0.24 39.63 17.03
C PRO A 397 0.59 40.82 16.48
N ASN A 398 1.89 40.65 16.26
CA ASN A 398 2.79 41.70 15.75
C ASN A 398 2.99 41.68 14.22
N ILE A 399 2.29 40.83 13.47
CA ILE A 399 2.46 40.73 12.02
C ILE A 399 1.83 41.93 11.31
N THR A 400 2.59 42.61 10.45
CA THR A 400 2.06 43.75 9.69
C THR A 400 1.30 43.28 8.45
N ALA A 401 0.33 44.06 7.99
CA ALA A 401 -0.40 43.74 6.75
C ALA A 401 0.54 43.59 5.55
N GLU A 402 1.65 44.33 5.50
CA GLU A 402 2.66 44.19 4.45
C GLU A 402 3.35 42.81 4.46
N GLN A 403 3.61 42.25 5.65
CA GLN A 403 4.18 40.92 5.81
C GLN A 403 3.20 39.83 5.36
N VAL A 404 1.91 39.96 5.69
CA VAL A 404 0.86 39.05 5.20
C VAL A 404 0.64 39.20 3.69
N LEU A 405 0.76 40.40 3.14
CA LEU A 405 0.62 40.66 1.69
C LEU A 405 1.79 40.13 0.85
N ARG A 406 2.96 39.85 1.45
CA ARG A 406 4.08 39.16 0.79
C ARG A 406 3.74 37.70 0.44
N LEU A 407 2.78 37.09 1.14
CA LEU A 407 2.28 35.73 0.86
C LEU A 407 1.46 35.64 -0.44
N VAL A 408 0.81 36.73 -0.82
CA VAL A 408 -0.02 36.80 -2.03
C VAL A 408 0.86 37.23 -3.19
N SER A 409 1.10 36.38 -4.19
CA SER A 409 2.00 36.69 -5.32
C SER A 409 1.26 36.66 -6.66
N ALA A 410 1.87 37.17 -7.74
CA ALA A 410 1.29 37.06 -9.08
C ALA A 410 1.18 35.60 -9.56
N ARG A 411 1.98 34.67 -9.00
CA ARG A 411 1.89 33.23 -9.29
C ARG A 411 0.81 32.52 -8.48
N HIS A 412 0.42 33.10 -7.34
CA HIS A 412 -0.61 32.58 -6.44
C HIS A 412 -1.48 33.75 -5.95
N PRO A 413 -2.41 34.26 -6.79
CA PRO A 413 -3.32 35.32 -6.40
C PRO A 413 -4.19 34.82 -5.24
N ALA A 414 -4.54 35.71 -4.31
CA ALA A 414 -5.46 35.36 -3.25
C ALA A 414 -6.85 35.11 -3.84
N SER A 415 -7.55 34.10 -3.36
CA SER A 415 -8.96 33.94 -3.69
C SER A 415 -9.77 35.14 -3.16
N ALA A 416 -10.92 35.41 -3.76
CA ALA A 416 -11.75 36.53 -3.33
C ALA A 416 -12.28 36.39 -1.89
N SER A 417 -12.41 35.16 -1.39
CA SER A 417 -12.79 34.89 0.01
C SER A 417 -11.64 35.17 0.98
N THR A 418 -10.42 34.77 0.63
CA THR A 418 -9.20 35.08 1.40
C THR A 418 -8.92 36.58 1.41
N ALA A 419 -9.08 37.25 0.26
CA ALA A 419 -8.92 38.70 0.16
C ALA A 419 -9.96 39.47 1.00
N SER A 420 -11.23 39.04 0.95
CA SER A 420 -12.31 39.59 1.78
C SER A 420 -12.00 39.46 3.28
N MET A 421 -11.51 38.30 3.71
CA MET A 421 -11.09 38.07 5.09
C MET A 421 -9.93 38.98 5.50
N MET A 422 -8.88 39.10 4.68
CA MET A 422 -7.76 40.01 4.96
C MET A 422 -8.20 41.48 5.09
N ILE A 423 -9.16 41.91 4.28
CA ILE A 423 -9.74 43.26 4.35
C ILE A 423 -10.47 43.48 5.68
N LYS A 424 -11.22 42.48 6.18
CA LYS A 424 -11.95 42.57 7.46
C LYS A 424 -11.04 42.63 8.68
N HIS A 425 -9.86 42.02 8.61
CA HIS A 425 -8.85 42.05 9.68
C HIS A 425 -7.93 43.28 9.61
N ALA A 426 -8.21 44.25 8.73
CA ALA A 426 -7.44 45.49 8.68
C ALA A 426 -7.80 46.39 9.88
N ASN A 427 -6.78 47.01 10.47
CA ASN A 427 -6.92 47.92 11.61
C ASN A 427 -7.42 49.32 11.20
N SER A 428 -7.42 49.65 9.90
CA SER A 428 -7.93 50.92 9.38
C SER A 428 -8.42 50.80 7.93
N TRP A 429 -9.30 51.72 7.52
CA TRP A 429 -9.78 51.79 6.13
C TRP A 429 -8.64 52.04 5.12
N MET A 430 -7.58 52.76 5.51
CA MET A 430 -6.40 52.98 4.67
C MET A 430 -5.64 51.68 4.42
N GLN A 431 -5.48 50.86 5.46
CA GLN A 431 -4.85 49.55 5.37
C GLN A 431 -5.70 48.58 4.54
N ALA A 432 -7.03 48.59 4.75
CA ALA A 432 -7.99 47.82 3.95
C ALA A 432 -7.91 48.16 2.45
N LEU A 433 -7.81 49.45 2.12
CA LEU A 433 -7.66 49.92 0.74
C LEU A 433 -6.33 49.50 0.12
N SER A 434 -5.24 49.54 0.90
CA SER A 434 -3.91 49.08 0.48
C SER A 434 -3.90 47.58 0.16
N ILE A 435 -4.47 46.76 1.06
CA ILE A 435 -4.66 45.31 0.87
C ILE A 435 -5.46 45.03 -0.41
N MET A 436 -6.60 45.71 -0.57
CA MET A 436 -7.49 45.53 -1.72
C MET A 436 -6.76 45.85 -3.04
N ARG A 437 -6.02 46.96 -3.10
CA ARG A 437 -5.23 47.35 -4.29
C ARG A 437 -4.11 46.35 -4.60
N HIS A 438 -3.37 45.91 -3.58
CA HIS A 438 -2.25 44.98 -3.74
C HIS A 438 -2.70 43.61 -4.25
N VAL A 439 -3.79 43.09 -3.70
CA VAL A 439 -4.34 41.78 -4.08
C VAL A 439 -4.93 41.83 -5.51
N MET A 440 -5.59 42.93 -5.86
CA MET A 440 -6.08 43.16 -7.23
C MET A 440 -4.94 43.32 -8.25
N ALA A 441 -3.87 44.03 -7.91
CA ALA A 441 -2.70 44.20 -8.77
C ALA A 441 -1.98 42.87 -9.08
N ARG A 442 -2.15 41.86 -8.22
CA ARG A 442 -1.57 40.52 -8.38
C ARG A 442 -2.52 39.49 -9.01
N GLY A 443 -3.67 39.92 -9.52
CA GLY A 443 -4.55 39.11 -10.36
C GLY A 443 -5.88 38.67 -9.74
N THR A 444 -6.16 39.02 -8.47
CA THR A 444 -7.45 38.70 -7.84
C THR A 444 -8.55 39.60 -8.39
N ARG A 445 -9.59 39.00 -8.98
CA ARG A 445 -10.78 39.76 -9.43
C ARG A 445 -11.61 40.21 -8.24
N CYS A 446 -11.89 41.51 -8.16
CA CYS A 446 -12.80 42.04 -7.16
C CYS A 446 -14.21 41.51 -7.39
N ASN A 447 -14.80 40.89 -6.37
CA ASN A 447 -16.18 40.41 -6.37
C ASN A 447 -17.02 41.15 -5.30
N PRO A 448 -18.34 40.95 -5.25
CA PRO A 448 -19.20 41.59 -4.24
C PRO A 448 -18.78 41.30 -2.79
N GLN A 449 -18.18 40.15 -2.52
CA GLN A 449 -17.74 39.76 -1.17
C GLN A 449 -16.54 40.59 -0.68
N MET A 450 -15.57 40.85 -1.55
CA MET A 450 -14.44 41.74 -1.25
C MET A 450 -14.91 43.19 -1.06
N LEU A 451 -15.80 43.66 -1.93
CA LEU A 451 -16.32 45.01 -1.86
C LEU A 451 -17.18 45.23 -0.60
N SER A 452 -17.99 44.23 -0.21
CA SER A 452 -18.72 44.26 1.05
C SER A 452 -17.78 44.31 2.26
N ALA A 453 -16.69 43.53 2.25
CA ALA A 453 -15.70 43.57 3.32
C ALA A 453 -15.01 44.93 3.42
N PHE A 454 -14.77 45.62 2.31
CA PHE A 454 -14.19 46.97 2.33
C PHE A 454 -15.17 48.00 2.91
N ILE A 455 -16.46 47.88 2.58
CA ILE A 455 -17.51 48.73 3.16
C ILE A 455 -17.63 48.52 4.68
N ASP A 456 -17.43 47.29 5.17
CA ASP A 456 -17.48 46.96 6.61
C ASP A 456 -16.43 47.74 7.44
N VAL A 457 -15.33 48.21 6.82
CA VAL A 457 -14.26 48.98 7.49
C VAL A 457 -14.55 50.49 7.50
N ASN A 458 -15.77 50.91 7.10
CA ASN A 458 -16.24 52.30 7.12
C ASN A 458 -15.28 53.34 6.49
N PRO A 459 -14.90 53.18 5.21
CA PRO A 459 -14.08 54.18 4.52
C PRO A 459 -14.83 55.51 4.32
N PRO A 460 -14.13 56.66 4.29
CA PRO A 460 -14.75 57.96 4.02
C PRO A 460 -15.53 57.98 2.68
N PRO A 461 -16.66 58.71 2.59
CA PRO A 461 -17.45 58.81 1.35
C PRO A 461 -16.63 59.29 0.14
N SER A 462 -15.67 60.19 0.37
CA SER A 462 -14.74 60.71 -0.65
C SER A 462 -13.83 59.64 -1.26
N VAL A 463 -13.58 58.54 -0.56
CA VAL A 463 -12.76 57.39 -1.00
C VAL A 463 -13.64 56.28 -1.57
N LEU A 464 -14.80 56.05 -0.97
CA LEU A 464 -15.73 55.00 -1.37
C LEU A 464 -16.36 55.30 -2.75
N SER A 465 -16.73 56.56 -3.02
CA SER A 465 -17.31 57.00 -4.30
C SER A 465 -16.40 56.71 -5.52
N PRO A 466 -15.10 57.09 -5.52
CA PRO A 466 -14.17 56.72 -6.60
C PRO A 466 -13.94 55.22 -6.77
N VAL A 467 -13.88 54.46 -5.67
CA VAL A 467 -13.66 53.00 -5.69
C VAL A 467 -14.86 52.30 -6.35
N LEU A 468 -16.09 52.69 -5.99
CA LEU A 468 -17.31 52.17 -6.59
C LEU A 468 -17.43 52.52 -8.08
N LYS A 469 -17.02 53.73 -8.47
CA LYS A 469 -17.00 54.17 -9.87
C LYS A 469 -16.04 53.32 -10.72
N LYS A 470 -14.90 52.90 -10.17
CA LYS A 470 -13.92 52.03 -10.84
C LYS A 470 -14.32 50.54 -10.82
N LEU A 471 -15.05 50.09 -9.80
CA LEU A 471 -15.38 48.66 -9.58
C LEU A 471 -16.86 48.34 -9.83
N LYS A 472 -17.47 48.97 -10.84
CA LYS A 472 -18.90 48.76 -11.20
C LYS A 472 -19.25 47.28 -11.40
N HIS A 473 -18.34 46.50 -11.98
CA HIS A 473 -18.51 45.06 -12.22
C HIS A 473 -18.62 44.20 -10.94
N ALA A 474 -18.14 44.70 -9.80
CA ALA A 474 -18.18 44.01 -8.51
C ALA A 474 -19.39 44.43 -7.65
N THR A 475 -20.25 45.32 -8.14
CA THR A 475 -21.45 45.77 -7.42
C THR A 475 -22.66 44.89 -7.74
N ASN A 476 -23.27 44.30 -6.72
CA ASN A 476 -24.55 43.58 -6.83
C ASN A 476 -25.68 44.35 -6.13
N GLU A 477 -26.92 43.86 -6.26
CA GLU A 477 -28.11 44.53 -5.69
C GLU A 477 -28.05 44.63 -4.16
N GLY A 478 -27.40 43.68 -3.48
CA GLY A 478 -27.16 43.72 -2.04
C GLY A 478 -26.25 44.88 -1.61
N ILE A 479 -25.17 45.13 -2.34
CA ILE A 479 -24.27 46.27 -2.10
C ILE A 479 -24.99 47.60 -2.36
N ARG A 480 -25.82 47.67 -3.42
CA ARG A 480 -26.60 48.89 -3.72
C ARG A 480 -27.59 49.24 -2.61
N ARG A 481 -28.27 48.26 -2.03
CA ARG A 481 -29.16 48.47 -0.86
C ARG A 481 -28.37 48.98 0.35
N ARG A 482 -27.20 48.38 0.60
CA ARG A 482 -26.34 48.77 1.73
C ARG A 482 -25.80 50.20 1.60
N LEU A 483 -25.43 50.60 0.38
CA LEU A 483 -25.03 51.98 0.08
C LEU A 483 -26.18 52.98 0.21
N LYS A 484 -27.43 52.58 -0.10
CA LYS A 484 -28.62 53.40 0.16
C LYS A 484 -28.90 53.56 1.66
N SER A 485 -28.68 52.51 2.46
CA SER A 485 -28.79 52.61 3.93
C SER A 485 -27.78 53.60 4.50
N LEU A 486 -26.51 53.50 4.09
CA LEU A 486 -25.43 54.41 4.51
C LEU A 486 -25.63 55.86 4.04
N LYS A 487 -26.48 56.09 3.04
CA LYS A 487 -26.92 57.43 2.61
C LYS A 487 -27.97 58.03 3.54
N ASN A 488 -28.82 57.20 4.13
CA ASN A 488 -29.91 57.63 5.00
C ASN A 488 -29.43 57.92 6.44
N ASP A 489 -28.31 57.31 6.86
CA ASP A 489 -27.72 57.49 8.20
C ASP A 489 -26.85 58.78 8.35
N GLY A 490 -27.04 59.79 7.49
CA GLY A 490 -26.45 61.12 7.68
C GLY A 490 -25.02 61.34 7.18
N LEU A 491 -24.41 60.36 6.49
CA LEU A 491 -23.19 60.59 5.71
C LEU A 491 -23.58 61.17 4.35
N SER A 492 -23.44 62.49 4.14
CA SER A 492 -23.64 63.10 2.82
C SER A 492 -22.57 62.62 1.82
N TRP A 493 -22.98 62.19 0.62
CA TRP A 493 -22.15 61.56 -0.42
C TRP A 493 -21.79 62.49 -1.56
#